data_AF-A0AAV7TCA7-F1
#
_entry.id   AF-A0AAV7TCA7-F1
#
_cell.length_a   1.000
_cell.length_b   1.000
_cell.length_c   1.000
_cell.angle_alpha   90.00
_cell.angle_beta   90.00
_cell.angle_gamma   90.00
#
_symmetry.space_group_name_H-M   'P 1'
#
loop_
_entity.id
_entity.type
_entity.pdbx_description
1 polymer ?
#
loop_
_entity_poly.entity_id
_entity_poly.type
_entity_poly.pdbx_seq_one_letter_code
_entity_poly.pdbx_strand_id
1 'polypeptide(L)'
;MEDGDVGHRWCGGDGVVPLTRSFMEQLFGTLRRDFATLKQEIAAEVKELKQEVVELGQWIDTLEQAQDAREEELDCHKRDLLTLQDKNQELQYRIEDLENRRQDGGWWSSNQPDGTQNSREEQIFAQFERFYSNLYMAEELNYEVVEDYLTSVPLTRISLAASEMLDGDITISEVLVAIQRLPSGKAPGADGFSADYYKSFGSLLAPILAWLYNRQGVAAPLSPTM
;
A
#
# COMPACT_ATOMS: atom_id res chain seq x y z
N MET A 1 -53.76 -79.69 -0.60
CA MET A 1 -55.02 -79.11 -1.10
C MET A 1 -55.04 -77.69 -0.60
N GLU A 2 -55.10 -76.77 -1.55
CA GLU A 2 -54.99 -75.33 -1.39
C GLU A 2 -56.11 -74.77 -0.53
N ASP A 3 -55.79 -73.83 0.36
CA ASP A 3 -56.64 -72.73 0.78
C ASP A 3 -55.79 -71.69 1.52
N GLY A 4 -55.91 -70.42 1.13
CA GLY A 4 -55.11 -69.33 1.66
C GLY A 4 -55.28 -67.99 0.92
N ASP A 5 -56.46 -67.41 1.10
CA ASP A 5 -56.91 -66.05 0.79
C ASP A 5 -55.88 -64.92 1.06
N VAL A 6 -55.70 -63.99 0.10
CA VAL A 6 -55.62 -62.54 0.37
C VAL A 6 -56.19 -61.78 -0.83
N GLY A 7 -57.37 -61.19 -0.64
CA GLY A 7 -57.98 -60.30 -1.61
C GLY A 7 -57.23 -58.99 -1.84
N HIS A 8 -57.42 -58.42 -3.03
CA HIS A 8 -57.46 -56.98 -3.20
C HIS A 8 -58.69 -56.59 -4.04
N ARG A 9 -59.68 -56.12 -3.27
CA ARG A 9 -60.84 -55.35 -3.68
C ARG A 9 -60.39 -54.13 -4.50
N TRP A 10 -60.60 -54.17 -5.81
CA TRP A 10 -60.68 -52.95 -6.62
C TRP A 10 -62.10 -52.41 -6.53
N CYS A 11 -62.32 -51.50 -5.58
CA CYS A 11 -63.45 -50.57 -5.62
C CYS A 11 -63.03 -49.39 -6.50
N GLY A 12 -63.59 -49.29 -7.70
CA GLY A 12 -63.52 -48.10 -8.55
C GLY A 12 -64.91 -47.84 -9.08
N GLY A 13 -65.57 -46.82 -8.53
CA GLY A 13 -66.87 -46.34 -8.95
C GLY A 13 -66.82 -45.66 -10.32
N ASP A 14 -68.00 -45.63 -10.93
CA ASP A 14 -68.47 -44.73 -11.98
C ASP A 14 -67.86 -44.85 -13.39
N GLY A 15 -68.69 -45.40 -14.29
CA GLY A 15 -68.69 -45.03 -15.71
C GLY A 15 -68.01 -46.01 -16.66
N VAL A 16 -68.62 -47.16 -16.95
CA VAL A 16 -68.34 -47.87 -18.20
C VAL A 16 -68.98 -47.07 -19.33
N VAL A 17 -68.25 -46.10 -19.87
CA VAL A 17 -68.69 -45.32 -21.03
C VAL A 17 -68.70 -46.24 -22.25
N PRO A 18 -69.83 -46.44 -22.96
CA PRO A 18 -69.85 -47.27 -24.15
C PRO A 18 -68.94 -46.65 -25.21
N LEU A 19 -68.07 -47.46 -25.81
CA LEU A 19 -67.21 -47.08 -26.95
C LEU A 19 -68.10 -46.73 -28.16
N THR A 20 -68.59 -45.49 -28.14
CA THR A 20 -69.38 -44.89 -29.19
C THR A 20 -68.44 -44.14 -30.13
N ARG A 21 -68.81 -44.06 -31.41
CA ARG A 21 -68.03 -43.36 -32.44
C ARG A 21 -67.70 -41.92 -32.03
N SER A 22 -68.63 -41.21 -31.42
CA SER A 22 -68.44 -39.84 -30.92
C SER A 22 -67.41 -39.74 -29.80
N PHE A 23 -67.36 -40.72 -28.90
CA PHE A 23 -66.38 -40.76 -27.81
C PHE A 23 -64.96 -40.99 -28.35
N MET A 24 -64.81 -41.93 -29.29
CA MET A 24 -63.53 -42.17 -29.97
C MET A 24 -63.06 -40.92 -30.73
N GLU A 25 -63.96 -40.24 -31.46
CA GLU A 25 -63.64 -39.00 -32.18
C GLU A 25 -63.21 -37.86 -31.23
N GLN A 26 -63.85 -37.71 -30.07
CA GLN A 26 -63.44 -36.75 -29.03
C GLN A 26 -62.11 -37.12 -28.38
N LEU A 27 -61.88 -38.39 -28.09
CA LEU A 27 -60.64 -38.89 -27.49
C LEU A 27 -59.46 -38.65 -28.44
N PHE A 28 -59.55 -39.09 -29.70
CA PHE A 28 -58.50 -38.86 -30.70
C PHE A 28 -58.31 -37.37 -30.98
N GLY A 29 -59.39 -36.57 -30.98
CA GLY A 29 -59.31 -35.12 -31.13
C GLY A 29 -58.59 -34.44 -29.97
N THR A 30 -58.75 -34.94 -28.74
CA THR A 30 -58.07 -34.45 -27.54
C THR A 30 -56.61 -34.88 -27.54
N LEU A 31 -56.35 -36.18 -27.75
CA LEU A 31 -55.01 -36.73 -27.87
C LEU A 31 -54.19 -36.00 -28.94
N ARG A 32 -54.78 -35.68 -30.09
CA ARG A 32 -54.12 -34.94 -31.17
C ARG A 32 -53.78 -33.50 -30.79
N ARG A 33 -54.64 -32.84 -30.00
CA ARG A 33 -54.36 -31.50 -29.45
C ARG A 33 -53.21 -31.57 -28.45
N ASP A 34 -53.25 -32.53 -27.54
CA ASP A 34 -52.23 -32.71 -26.51
C ASP A 34 -50.87 -33.06 -27.12
N PHE A 35 -50.84 -33.92 -28.15
CA PHE A 35 -49.63 -34.19 -28.93
C PHE A 35 -49.11 -32.95 -29.65
N ALA A 36 -49.99 -32.07 -30.12
CA ALA A 36 -49.59 -30.84 -30.79
C ALA A 36 -49.01 -29.81 -29.81
N THR A 37 -49.60 -29.67 -28.61
CA THR A 37 -49.08 -28.79 -27.56
C THR A 37 -47.74 -29.29 -27.03
N LEU A 38 -47.62 -30.57 -26.69
CA LEU A 38 -46.35 -31.19 -26.27
C LEU A 38 -45.26 -31.02 -27.33
N LYS A 39 -45.61 -31.19 -28.61
CA LYS A 39 -44.64 -30.98 -29.69
C LYS A 39 -44.18 -29.53 -29.78
N GLN A 40 -45.06 -28.56 -29.52
CA GLN A 40 -44.72 -27.15 -29.50
C GLN A 40 -43.87 -26.78 -28.28
N GLU A 41 -44.20 -27.31 -27.11
CA GLU A 41 -43.43 -27.12 -25.86
C GLU A 41 -42.02 -27.68 -26.00
N ILE A 42 -41.87 -28.94 -26.43
CA ILE A 42 -40.56 -29.55 -26.69
C ILE A 42 -39.76 -28.72 -27.71
N ALA A 43 -40.42 -28.21 -28.76
CA ALA A 43 -39.73 -27.38 -29.75
C ALA A 43 -39.28 -26.02 -29.18
N ALA A 44 -40.05 -25.44 -28.26
CA ALA A 44 -39.70 -24.20 -27.58
C ALA A 44 -38.52 -24.41 -26.62
N GLU A 45 -38.56 -25.44 -25.78
CA GLU A 45 -37.47 -25.80 -24.86
C GLU A 45 -36.17 -26.12 -25.61
N VAL A 46 -36.25 -26.90 -26.70
CA VAL A 46 -35.07 -27.20 -27.54
C VAL A 46 -34.50 -25.93 -28.18
N LYS A 47 -35.33 -24.93 -28.49
CA LYS A 47 -34.86 -23.66 -29.03
C LYS A 47 -34.15 -22.83 -27.96
N GLU A 48 -34.69 -22.80 -26.75
CA GLU A 48 -34.09 -22.09 -25.60
C GLU A 48 -32.75 -22.72 -25.20
N LEU A 49 -32.70 -24.04 -25.05
CA LEU A 49 -31.45 -24.77 -24.77
C LEU A 49 -30.38 -24.53 -25.84
N LYS A 50 -30.75 -24.42 -27.12
CA LYS A 50 -29.81 -24.07 -28.18
C LYS A 50 -29.25 -22.66 -28.02
N GLN A 51 -30.07 -21.73 -27.56
CA GLN A 51 -29.65 -20.35 -27.31
C GLN A 51 -28.68 -20.31 -26.12
N GLU A 52 -28.98 -21.00 -25.03
CA GLU A 52 -28.09 -21.10 -23.87
C GLU A 52 -26.73 -21.73 -24.23
N VAL A 53 -26.71 -22.76 -25.08
CA VAL A 53 -25.45 -23.37 -25.55
C VAL A 53 -24.60 -22.37 -26.33
N VAL A 54 -25.22 -21.48 -27.12
CA VAL A 54 -24.49 -20.43 -27.83
C VAL A 54 -23.92 -19.40 -26.86
N GLU A 55 -24.69 -19.00 -25.85
CA GLU A 55 -24.24 -18.04 -24.82
C GLU A 55 -23.12 -18.62 -23.95
N LEU A 56 -23.21 -19.90 -23.60
CA LEU A 56 -22.13 -20.61 -22.91
C LEU A 56 -20.86 -20.67 -23.76
N GLY A 57 -20.98 -20.90 -25.07
CA GLY A 57 -19.86 -20.84 -26.00
C GLY A 57 -19.17 -19.47 -26.00
N GLN A 58 -19.95 -18.39 -26.10
CA GLN A 58 -19.41 -17.03 -26.02
C GLN A 58 -18.72 -16.76 -24.68
N TRP A 59 -19.29 -17.28 -23.58
CA TRP A 59 -18.71 -17.12 -22.26
C TRP A 59 -17.37 -17.84 -22.13
N ILE A 60 -17.27 -19.08 -22.65
CA ILE A 60 -16.02 -19.84 -22.73
C ILE A 60 -14.97 -19.05 -23.52
N ASP A 61 -15.31 -18.51 -24.70
CA ASP A 61 -14.38 -17.71 -25.51
C ASP A 61 -13.85 -16.49 -24.72
N THR A 62 -14.73 -15.77 -24.00
CA THR A 62 -14.29 -14.65 -23.14
C THR A 62 -13.40 -15.09 -21.99
N LEU A 63 -13.64 -16.26 -21.40
CA LEU A 63 -12.80 -16.79 -20.33
C LEU A 63 -11.42 -17.20 -20.85
N GLU A 64 -11.36 -17.83 -22.02
CA GLU A 64 -10.10 -18.18 -22.67
C GLU A 64 -9.27 -16.92 -22.97
N GLN A 65 -9.88 -15.89 -23.54
CA GLN A 65 -9.20 -14.60 -23.77
C GLN A 65 -8.69 -13.95 -22.48
N ALA A 66 -9.49 -14.00 -21.40
CA ALA A 66 -9.09 -13.46 -20.11
C ALA A 66 -7.94 -14.27 -19.48
N GLN A 67 -7.91 -15.59 -19.68
CA GLN A 67 -6.82 -16.45 -19.24
C GLN A 67 -5.53 -16.12 -20.01
N ASP A 68 -5.61 -16.02 -21.34
CA ASP A 68 -4.47 -15.68 -22.20
C ASP A 68 -3.87 -14.32 -21.81
N ALA A 69 -4.71 -13.29 -21.60
CA ALA A 69 -4.26 -11.97 -21.17
C ALA A 69 -3.52 -12.02 -19.82
N ARG A 70 -4.00 -12.84 -18.87
CA ARG A 70 -3.37 -13.00 -17.56
C ARG A 70 -2.06 -13.77 -17.64
N GLU A 71 -1.95 -14.74 -18.54
CA GLU A 71 -0.70 -15.45 -18.80
C GLU A 71 0.35 -14.52 -19.42
N GLU A 72 -0.05 -13.64 -20.34
CA GLU A 72 0.83 -12.63 -20.92
C GLU A 72 1.32 -11.62 -19.87
N GLU A 73 0.43 -11.15 -18.99
CA GLU A 73 0.80 -10.31 -17.84
C GLU A 73 1.82 -11.03 -16.94
N LEU A 74 1.58 -12.31 -16.62
CA LEU A 74 2.48 -13.10 -15.79
C LEU A 74 3.87 -13.23 -16.44
N ASP A 75 3.92 -13.44 -17.74
CA ASP A 75 5.17 -13.51 -18.49
C ASP A 75 5.90 -12.17 -18.55
N CYS A 76 5.18 -11.05 -18.58
CA CYS A 76 5.78 -9.73 -18.39
C CYS A 76 6.41 -9.57 -17.01
N HIS A 77 5.67 -9.91 -15.96
CA HIS A 77 6.17 -9.81 -14.59
C HIS A 77 7.39 -10.71 -14.36
N LYS A 78 7.42 -11.92 -14.95
CA LYS A 78 8.59 -12.81 -14.90
C LYS A 78 9.82 -12.16 -15.54
N ARG A 79 9.65 -11.53 -16.71
CA ARG A 79 10.74 -10.79 -17.38
C ARG A 79 11.27 -9.66 -16.51
N ASP A 80 10.38 -8.85 -15.94
CA ASP A 80 10.79 -7.74 -15.07
C ASP A 80 11.55 -8.25 -13.84
N LEU A 81 11.08 -9.35 -13.24
CA LEU A 81 11.74 -9.97 -12.09
C LEU A 81 13.16 -10.44 -12.43
N LEU A 82 13.37 -11.04 -13.60
CA LEU A 82 14.70 -11.39 -14.12
C LEU A 82 15.58 -10.13 -14.25
N THR A 83 15.07 -9.05 -14.84
CA THR A 83 15.87 -7.81 -14.98
C THR A 83 16.24 -7.19 -13.63
N LEU A 84 15.36 -7.30 -12.62
CA LEU A 84 15.64 -6.84 -11.27
C LEU A 84 16.67 -7.72 -10.56
N GLN A 85 16.64 -9.03 -10.80
CA GLN A 85 17.66 -9.95 -10.29
C GLN A 85 19.05 -9.63 -10.87
N ASP A 86 19.14 -9.41 -12.19
CA ASP A 86 20.40 -9.04 -12.84
C ASP A 86 20.96 -7.71 -12.29
N LYS A 87 20.10 -6.70 -12.14
CA LYS A 87 20.50 -5.41 -11.53
C LYS A 87 20.94 -5.55 -10.09
N ASN A 88 20.25 -6.37 -9.30
CA ASN A 88 20.65 -6.62 -7.91
C ASN A 88 22.03 -7.29 -7.86
N GLN A 89 22.31 -8.24 -8.75
CA GLN A 89 23.62 -8.87 -8.84
C GLN A 89 24.70 -7.88 -9.27
N GLU A 90 24.42 -7.02 -10.26
CA GLU A 90 25.34 -5.92 -10.65
C GLU A 90 25.64 -4.99 -9.47
N LEU A 91 24.61 -4.59 -8.71
CA LEU A 91 24.78 -3.74 -7.54
C LEU A 91 25.62 -4.41 -6.46
N GLN A 92 25.47 -5.72 -6.24
CA GLN A 92 26.31 -6.47 -5.32
C GLN A 92 27.79 -6.40 -5.72
N TYR A 93 28.11 -6.67 -6.99
CA TYR A 93 29.48 -6.53 -7.48
C TYR A 93 30.01 -5.10 -7.37
N ARG A 94 29.17 -4.09 -7.63
CA ARG A 94 29.57 -2.69 -7.46
C ARG A 94 29.84 -2.33 -6.01
N ILE A 95 29.06 -2.84 -5.06
CA ILE A 95 29.30 -2.64 -3.63
C ILE A 95 30.64 -3.28 -3.24
N GLU A 96 30.87 -4.53 -3.66
CA GLU A 96 32.12 -5.24 -3.38
C GLU A 96 33.35 -4.51 -3.97
N ASP A 97 33.28 -4.03 -5.21
CA ASP A 97 34.32 -3.22 -5.83
C ASP A 97 34.55 -1.90 -5.06
N LEU A 98 33.48 -1.23 -4.63
CA LEU A 98 33.59 -0.02 -3.82
C LEU A 98 34.18 -0.28 -2.42
N GLU A 99 33.87 -1.43 -1.81
CA GLU A 99 34.44 -1.86 -0.53
C GLU A 99 35.93 -2.17 -0.67
N ASN A 100 36.33 -2.89 -1.72
CA ASN A 100 37.73 -3.15 -2.03
C ASN A 100 38.50 -1.84 -2.29
N ARG A 101 37.93 -0.92 -3.07
CA ARG A 101 38.51 0.43 -3.28
C ARG A 101 38.53 1.27 -2.01
N ARG A 102 37.59 1.10 -1.07
CA ARG A 102 37.63 1.77 0.24
C ARG A 102 38.71 1.21 1.15
N GLN A 103 38.97 -0.11 1.08
CA GLN A 103 40.07 -0.75 1.81
C GLN A 103 41.44 -0.31 1.25
N ASP A 104 41.56 -0.17 -0.07
CA ASP A 104 42.80 0.28 -0.72
C ASP A 104 42.96 1.82 -0.77
N GLY A 105 41.85 2.56 -0.75
CA GLY A 105 41.78 4.00 -0.95
C GLY A 105 41.07 4.70 0.21
N GLY A 106 41.84 4.97 1.28
CA GLY A 106 41.37 5.71 2.44
C GLY A 106 40.88 7.12 2.09
N TRP A 107 39.56 7.32 2.03
CA TRP A 107 38.93 8.65 1.96
C TRP A 107 39.37 9.58 3.11
N TRP A 108 39.79 9.00 4.24
CA TRP A 108 40.38 9.69 5.38
C TRP A 108 41.73 10.37 5.08
N SER A 109 42.43 9.98 4.01
CA SER A 109 43.74 10.53 3.67
C SER A 109 43.70 11.93 3.05
N SER A 110 42.54 12.41 2.58
CA SER A 110 42.49 13.65 1.79
C SER A 110 42.22 14.94 2.58
N ASN A 111 42.04 14.90 3.91
CA ASN A 111 41.66 16.09 4.68
C ASN A 111 42.68 16.48 5.77
N GLN A 112 43.98 16.42 5.46
CA GLN A 112 44.99 17.16 6.23
C GLN A 112 45.98 17.88 5.30
N PRO A 113 46.43 19.10 5.65
CA PRO A 113 47.34 19.91 4.83
C PRO A 113 48.76 19.34 4.67
N ASP A 114 49.08 18.20 5.30
CA ASP A 114 50.44 17.62 5.38
C ASP A 114 50.59 16.26 4.68
N GLY A 115 49.59 15.83 3.88
CA GLY A 115 49.72 14.69 2.96
C GLY A 115 50.11 13.33 3.56
N THR A 116 50.04 13.17 4.89
CA THR A 116 50.41 11.93 5.58
C THR A 116 49.22 10.98 5.67
N GLN A 117 49.39 9.80 5.09
CA GLN A 117 48.40 8.73 5.02
C GLN A 117 48.32 8.03 6.38
N ASN A 118 47.25 8.28 7.15
CA ASN A 118 47.04 7.59 8.41
C ASN A 118 46.34 6.23 8.19
N SER A 119 47.12 5.23 7.76
CA SER A 119 46.65 3.89 7.40
C SER A 119 46.64 2.90 8.58
N ARG A 120 46.64 3.40 9.84
CA ARG A 120 46.58 2.54 11.03
C ARG A 120 45.42 2.96 11.90
N GLU A 121 44.60 1.98 12.28
CA GLU A 121 43.43 2.11 13.15
C GLU A 121 43.73 2.96 14.41
N GLU A 122 44.92 2.80 14.97
CA GLU A 122 45.45 3.56 16.10
C GLU A 122 45.51 5.08 15.86
N GLN A 123 45.88 5.52 14.65
CA GLN A 123 45.96 6.94 14.30
C GLN A 123 44.57 7.57 14.11
N ILE A 124 43.61 6.77 13.61
CA ILE A 124 42.21 7.19 13.52
C ILE A 124 41.68 7.36 14.94
N PHE A 125 41.86 6.38 15.82
CA PHE A 125 41.45 6.48 17.21
C PHE A 125 42.09 7.68 17.93
N ALA A 126 43.40 7.90 17.77
CA ALA A 126 44.08 9.04 18.36
C ALA A 126 43.53 10.39 17.84
N GLN A 127 43.16 10.46 16.55
CA GLN A 127 42.55 11.66 15.98
C GLN A 127 41.12 11.90 16.49
N PHE A 128 40.33 10.83 16.65
CA PHE A 128 38.99 10.88 17.25
C PHE A 128 39.05 11.33 18.70
N GLU A 129 39.93 10.72 19.49
CA GLU A 129 40.16 11.05 20.89
C GLU A 129 40.58 12.52 21.03
N ARG A 130 41.58 12.95 20.26
CA ARG A 130 42.04 14.35 20.27
C ARG A 130 40.93 15.32 19.86
N PHE A 131 40.17 15.00 18.82
CA PHE A 131 39.09 15.87 18.35
C PHE A 131 38.00 16.04 19.41
N TYR A 132 37.46 14.95 19.95
CA TYR A 132 36.39 15.03 20.94
C TYR A 132 36.89 15.53 22.30
N SER A 133 38.13 15.23 22.69
CA SER A 133 38.75 15.82 23.89
C SER A 133 38.85 17.34 23.77
N ASN A 134 39.25 17.85 22.60
CA ASN A 134 39.29 19.29 22.36
C ASN A 134 37.88 19.91 22.26
N LEU A 135 36.93 19.23 21.62
CA LEU A 135 35.57 19.72 21.44
C LEU A 135 34.82 19.86 22.77
N TYR A 136 35.03 18.91 23.69
CA TYR A 136 34.43 18.92 25.02
C TYR A 136 35.39 19.40 26.11
N MET A 137 36.55 19.96 25.74
CA MET A 137 37.42 20.61 26.70
C MET A 137 36.67 21.83 27.23
N ALA A 138 36.53 21.89 28.56
CA ALA A 138 35.90 23.04 29.20
C ALA A 138 36.76 24.27 28.90
N GLU A 139 36.19 25.21 28.14
CA GLU A 139 36.79 26.52 27.95
C GLU A 139 36.65 27.30 29.27
N GLU A 140 37.72 27.95 29.73
CA GLU A 140 37.64 28.83 30.90
C GLU A 140 36.77 30.03 30.54
N LEU A 141 35.49 29.95 30.88
CA LEU A 141 34.54 31.04 30.71
C LEU A 141 34.91 32.16 31.68
N ASN A 142 35.30 33.31 31.11
CA ASN A 142 35.37 34.53 31.90
C ASN A 142 33.96 35.06 32.12
N TYR A 143 33.43 34.83 33.31
CA TYR A 143 32.09 35.26 33.71
C TYR A 143 31.87 36.77 33.53
N GLU A 144 32.91 37.61 33.71
CA GLU A 144 32.80 39.05 33.51
C GLU A 144 32.54 39.39 32.04
N VAL A 145 33.21 38.72 31.10
CA VAL A 145 32.99 38.92 29.66
C VAL A 145 31.59 38.45 29.25
N VAL A 146 31.10 37.35 29.83
CA VAL A 146 29.75 36.86 29.58
C VAL A 146 28.70 37.84 30.12
N GLU A 147 28.90 38.37 31.33
CA GLU A 147 27.99 39.34 31.94
C GLU A 147 28.00 40.68 31.20
N ASP A 148 29.17 41.17 30.80
CA ASP A 148 29.32 42.35 29.94
C ASP A 148 28.63 42.16 28.58
N TYR A 149 28.74 40.97 27.97
CA TYR A 149 28.03 40.66 26.74
C TYR A 149 26.51 40.63 26.95
N LEU A 150 26.01 39.94 27.97
CA LEU A 150 24.58 39.84 28.25
C LEU A 150 23.94 41.18 28.60
N THR A 151 24.70 42.09 29.25
CA THR A 151 24.24 43.44 29.59
C THR A 151 24.36 44.42 28.42
N SER A 152 25.34 44.24 27.54
CA SER A 152 25.52 45.08 26.34
C SER A 152 24.55 44.73 25.21
N VAL A 153 24.05 43.50 25.15
CA VAL A 153 23.05 43.10 24.15
C VAL A 153 21.68 43.69 24.53
N PRO A 154 21.08 44.56 23.69
CA PRO A 154 19.72 45.03 23.93
C PRO A 154 18.74 43.88 23.67
N LEU A 155 18.41 43.13 24.72
CA LEU A 155 17.38 42.11 24.67
C LEU A 155 16.01 42.79 24.53
N THR A 156 15.58 42.98 23.28
CA THR A 156 14.25 43.50 22.99
C THR A 156 13.21 42.51 23.50
N ARG A 157 12.42 42.92 24.49
CA ARG A 157 11.23 42.18 24.88
C ARG A 157 10.22 42.25 23.74
N ILE A 158 9.68 41.10 23.35
CA ILE A 158 8.58 41.04 22.37
C ILE A 158 7.40 41.89 22.88
N SER A 159 6.74 42.59 21.97
CA SER A 159 5.53 43.33 22.33
C SER A 159 4.41 42.37 22.69
N LEU A 160 3.44 42.84 23.49
CA LEU A 160 2.25 42.04 23.84
C LEU A 160 1.54 41.52 22.57
N ALA A 161 1.41 42.36 21.55
CA ALA A 161 0.81 41.97 20.27
C ALA A 161 1.59 40.86 19.54
N ALA A 162 2.93 40.88 19.59
CA ALA A 162 3.74 39.81 19.02
C ALA A 162 3.63 38.52 19.84
N SER A 163 3.53 38.62 21.17
CA SER A 163 3.29 37.46 22.05
C SER A 163 1.96 36.81 21.72
N GLU A 164 0.87 37.58 21.66
CA GLU A 164 -0.47 37.08 21.33
C GLU A 164 -0.51 36.43 19.94
N MET A 165 0.24 36.96 18.97
CA MET A 165 0.36 36.36 17.64
C MET A 165 1.11 35.02 17.68
N LEU A 166 2.18 34.92 18.48
CA LEU A 166 2.97 33.68 18.64
C LEU A 166 2.22 32.60 19.43
N ASP A 167 1.33 33.00 20.34
CA ASP A 167 0.44 32.12 21.10
C ASP A 167 -0.81 31.68 20.31
N GLY A 168 -0.96 32.15 19.07
CA GLY A 168 -2.06 31.79 18.17
C GLY A 168 -1.91 30.39 17.56
N ASP A 169 -2.96 29.95 16.85
CA ASP A 169 -2.97 28.67 16.13
C ASP A 169 -1.94 28.66 14.98
N ILE A 170 -1.20 27.55 14.86
CA ILE A 170 -0.27 27.32 13.76
C ILE A 170 -1.05 27.12 12.46
N THR A 171 -0.70 27.89 11.45
CA THR A 171 -1.32 27.84 10.12
C THR A 171 -0.67 26.81 9.21
N ILE A 172 -1.42 26.31 8.23
CA ILE A 172 -0.91 25.37 7.20
C ILE A 172 0.24 25.99 6.41
N SER A 173 0.18 27.30 6.14
CA SER A 173 1.24 28.05 5.47
C SER A 173 2.56 28.03 6.25
N GLU A 174 2.51 28.21 7.57
CA GLU A 174 3.71 28.18 8.41
C GLU A 174 4.37 26.80 8.38
N VAL A 175 3.57 25.74 8.45
CA VAL A 175 4.07 24.36 8.35
C VAL A 175 4.73 24.11 6.99
N LEU A 176 4.13 24.58 5.89
CA LEU A 176 4.73 24.43 4.56
C LEU A 176 6.07 25.16 4.44
N VAL A 177 6.15 26.39 4.95
CA VAL A 177 7.40 27.17 4.96
C VAL A 177 8.45 26.49 5.83
N ALA A 178 8.06 25.93 6.98
CA ALA A 178 8.96 25.19 7.85
C ALA A 178 9.54 23.95 7.15
N ILE A 179 8.68 23.15 6.48
CA ILE A 179 9.10 21.98 5.71
C ILE A 179 10.09 22.35 4.61
N GLN A 180 9.86 23.45 3.88
CA GLN A 180 10.75 23.90 2.82
C GLN A 180 12.14 24.31 3.34
N ARG A 181 12.21 24.84 4.56
CA ARG A 181 13.45 25.28 5.20
C ARG A 181 14.28 24.15 5.82
N LEU A 182 13.77 22.92 5.85
CA LEU A 182 14.52 21.78 6.40
C LEU A 182 15.83 21.55 5.62
N PRO A 183 16.97 21.31 6.30
CA PRO A 183 18.22 21.00 5.63
C PRO A 183 18.17 19.60 4.99
N SER A 184 18.44 19.52 3.68
CA SER A 184 18.53 18.23 2.97
C SER A 184 19.86 17.51 3.24
N GLY A 185 19.88 16.19 3.05
CA GLY A 185 21.09 15.37 3.22
C GLY A 185 21.50 15.13 4.69
N LYS A 186 20.61 15.41 5.65
CA LYS A 186 20.78 15.02 7.05
C LYS A 186 20.19 13.63 7.30
N ALA A 187 20.71 12.95 8.31
CA ALA A 187 20.15 11.69 8.78
C ALA A 187 18.68 11.90 9.24
N PRO A 188 17.80 10.91 9.02
CA PRO A 188 16.42 10.97 9.48
C PRO A 188 16.33 11.09 11.01
N GLY A 189 15.26 11.73 11.49
CA GLY A 189 15.00 11.90 12.92
C GLY A 189 14.49 10.62 13.58
N ALA A 190 13.96 10.76 14.80
CA ALA A 190 13.34 9.64 15.54
C ALA A 190 12.09 9.09 14.84
N ASP A 191 11.48 9.87 13.94
CA ASP A 191 10.37 9.48 13.08
C ASP A 191 10.80 8.62 11.88
N GLY A 192 12.10 8.52 11.58
CA GLY A 192 12.64 7.71 10.50
C GLY A 192 12.49 8.31 9.10
N PHE A 193 11.94 9.52 8.95
CA PHE A 193 11.75 10.16 7.65
C PHE A 193 12.82 11.23 7.39
N SER A 194 13.29 11.32 6.14
CA SER A 194 14.27 12.33 5.74
C SER A 194 13.61 13.69 5.44
N ALA A 195 14.38 14.78 5.47
CA ALA A 195 13.89 16.09 5.05
C ALA A 195 13.28 16.08 3.63
N ASP A 196 13.80 15.24 2.73
CA ASP A 196 13.32 15.15 1.35
C ASP A 196 11.94 14.47 1.27
N TYR A 197 11.63 13.55 2.20
CA TYR A 197 10.28 13.00 2.35
C TYR A 197 9.28 14.11 2.69
N TYR A 198 9.56 14.92 3.71
CA TYR A 198 8.69 16.03 4.09
C TYR A 198 8.51 17.05 2.96
N LYS A 199 9.58 17.38 2.23
CA LYS A 199 9.49 18.30 1.07
C LYS A 199 8.63 17.73 -0.06
N SER A 200 8.73 16.42 -0.32
CA SER A 200 7.98 15.74 -1.37
C SER A 200 6.48 15.64 -1.06
N PHE A 201 6.14 15.35 0.20
CA PHE A 201 4.76 15.15 0.65
C PHE A 201 4.19 16.33 1.46
N GLY A 202 4.88 17.48 1.46
CA GLY A 202 4.56 18.60 2.34
C GLY A 202 3.15 19.15 2.17
N SER A 203 2.63 19.19 0.94
CA SER A 203 1.26 19.62 0.65
C SER A 203 0.20 18.71 1.27
N LEU A 204 0.47 17.39 1.33
CA LEU A 204 -0.41 16.41 1.95
C LEU A 204 -0.29 16.41 3.48
N LEU A 205 0.94 16.58 3.99
CA LEU A 205 1.23 16.51 5.42
C LEU A 205 0.87 17.80 6.17
N ALA A 206 1.01 18.97 5.55
CA ALA A 206 0.84 20.25 6.24
C ALA A 206 -0.51 20.43 6.95
N PRO A 207 -1.67 20.06 6.37
CA PRO A 207 -2.95 20.14 7.08
C PRO A 207 -3.02 19.21 8.30
N ILE A 208 -2.45 18.01 8.19
CA ILE A 208 -2.43 17.00 9.25
C ILE A 208 -1.55 17.47 10.41
N LEU A 209 -0.36 18.00 10.09
CA LEU A 209 0.60 18.52 11.05
C LEU A 209 0.07 19.77 11.76
N ALA A 210 -0.51 20.72 11.03
CA ALA A 210 -1.11 21.92 11.64
C ALA A 210 -2.22 21.53 12.63
N TRP A 211 -3.11 20.61 12.24
CA TRP A 211 -4.14 20.08 13.13
C TRP A 211 -3.55 19.38 14.37
N LEU A 212 -2.50 18.57 14.19
CA LEU A 212 -1.85 17.84 15.27
C LEU A 212 -1.23 18.80 16.29
N TYR A 213 -0.45 19.80 15.84
CA TYR A 213 0.23 20.72 16.73
C TYR A 213 -0.75 21.64 17.48
N ASN A 214 -1.77 22.15 16.80
CA ASN A 214 -2.81 22.98 17.46
C ASN A 214 -3.62 22.17 18.47
N ARG A 215 -3.83 20.86 18.23
CA ARG A 215 -4.49 19.96 19.18
C ARG A 215 -3.67 19.73 20.45
N GLN A 216 -2.33 19.69 20.35
CA GLN A 216 -1.46 19.51 21.51
C GLN A 216 -1.37 20.77 22.38
N GLY A 217 -1.49 21.96 21.78
CA GLY A 217 -1.42 23.25 22.48
C GLY A 217 -2.50 23.47 23.55
N VAL A 218 -3.57 22.67 23.57
CA VAL A 218 -4.74 22.88 24.46
C VAL A 218 -4.78 21.88 25.63
N ALA A 219 -4.04 20.76 25.61
CA ALA A 219 -4.31 19.64 26.52
C ALA A 219 -3.13 19.01 27.29
N ALA A 220 -1.87 19.36 27.01
CA ALA A 220 -0.75 18.86 27.82
C ALA A 220 0.47 19.77 27.78
N PRO A 221 1.19 19.97 28.90
CA PRO A 221 2.55 20.51 28.84
C PRO A 221 3.39 19.60 27.95
N LEU A 222 4.00 20.18 26.91
CA LEU A 222 4.95 19.49 26.05
C LEU A 222 5.98 18.76 26.93
N SER A 223 6.20 17.46 26.68
CA SER A 223 7.23 16.72 27.42
C SER A 223 8.57 17.40 27.21
N PRO A 224 9.30 17.78 28.27
CA PRO A 224 10.54 18.52 28.13
C PRO A 224 11.65 17.55 27.75
N THR A 225 11.89 17.30 26.45
CA THR A 225 13.18 16.85 25.88
C THR A 225 13.07 16.61 24.36
N MET A 226 14.13 16.77 23.55
CA MET A 226 15.54 17.16 23.76
C MET A 226 15.92 18.34 22.87
#